data_AF-A0A2V6FFK2-F1
#
_entry.id   AF-A0A2V6FFK2-F1
#
_cell.length_a   1.000
_cell.length_b   1.000
_cell.length_c   1.000
_cell.angle_alpha   90.00
_cell.angle_beta   90.00
_cell.angle_gamma   90.00
#
_symmetry.space_group_name_H-M   'P 1'
#
loop_
_entity.id
_entity.type
_entity.pdbx_description
1 polymer ?
#
loop_
_entity_poly.entity_id
_entity_poly.type
_entity_poly.pdbx_seq_one_letter_code
_entity_poly.pdbx_strand_id
1 'polypeptide(L)' 'PLEALRDTFIGSLCAIAAPASFEDALKKLGARVDLAKRYIDHHYYTEAELIGFIKRCIRRDLAMIVTTEKD' A
#
# COMPACT_ATOMS: atom_id res chain seq x y z
N PRO A 1 -13.39 2.40 -10.25
CA PRO A 1 -12.55 2.47 -9.03
C PRO A 1 -11.19 1.78 -9.18
N LEU A 2 -11.16 0.54 -9.65
CA LEU A 2 -9.92 -0.21 -9.88
C LEU A 2 -9.17 0.27 -11.13
N GLU A 3 -9.86 0.87 -12.09
CA GLU A 3 -9.27 1.47 -13.27
C GLU A 3 -8.28 2.60 -12.92
N ALA A 4 -8.49 3.28 -11.77
CA ALA A 4 -7.59 4.32 -11.28
C ALA A 4 -6.21 3.77 -10.83
N LEU A 5 -6.08 2.46 -10.63
CA LEU A 5 -4.80 1.82 -10.32
C LEU A 5 -3.90 1.69 -11.55
N ARG A 6 -4.47 1.63 -12.76
CA ARG A 6 -3.71 1.35 -13.97
C ARG A 6 -2.71 2.47 -14.27
N ASP A 7 -1.45 2.09 -14.44
CA ASP A 7 -0.31 2.97 -14.69
C ASP A 7 -0.02 4.01 -13.60
N THR A 8 -0.65 3.85 -12.43
CA THR A 8 -0.55 4.78 -11.30
C THR A 8 0.53 4.34 -10.33
N PHE A 9 1.38 5.28 -9.91
CA PHE A 9 2.36 5.05 -8.84
C PHE A 9 1.69 5.13 -7.47
N ILE A 10 1.80 4.04 -6.71
CA ILE A 10 1.10 3.88 -5.43
C ILE A 10 2.04 3.47 -4.29
N GLY A 11 1.63 3.84 -3.08
CA GLY A 11 2.13 3.23 -1.85
C GLY A 11 1.21 2.07 -1.43
N SER A 12 1.77 0.94 -1.03
CA SER A 12 1.04 -0.20 -0.45
C SER A 12 1.40 -0.37 1.03
N LEU A 13 0.38 -0.57 1.88
CA LEU A 13 0.54 -0.87 3.30
C LEU A 13 -0.43 -1.98 3.70
N CYS A 14 0.02 -2.99 4.44
CA CYS A 14 -0.87 -4.07 4.93
C CYS A 14 -0.28 -4.88 6.10
N ALA A 15 -1.16 -5.54 6.86
CA ALA A 15 -0.89 -6.42 8.00
C ALA A 15 -1.70 -7.72 7.87
N ILE A 16 -1.43 -8.45 6.78
CA ILE A 16 -2.05 -9.73 6.43
C ILE A 16 -1.02 -10.86 6.35
N ALA A 17 -1.48 -12.11 6.42
CA ALA A 17 -0.61 -13.29 6.34
C ALA A 17 0.20 -13.42 5.03
N ALA A 18 -0.32 -12.91 3.90
CA ALA A 18 0.29 -13.07 2.58
C ALA A 18 0.44 -11.73 1.82
N PRO A 19 1.29 -10.79 2.30
CA PRO A 19 1.41 -9.46 1.73
C PRO A 19 1.91 -9.47 0.27
N ALA A 20 2.74 -10.44 -0.10
CA ALA A 20 3.21 -10.60 -1.48
C ALA A 20 2.06 -10.86 -2.46
N SER A 21 1.08 -11.68 -2.07
CA SER A 21 -0.09 -11.97 -2.92
C SER A 21 -0.94 -10.72 -3.15
N PHE A 22 -1.06 -9.85 -2.14
CA PHE A 22 -1.77 -8.59 -2.26
C PHE A 22 -1.06 -7.64 -3.23
N GLU A 23 0.24 -7.44 -3.05
CA GLU A 23 1.03 -6.58 -3.95
C GLU A 23 1.04 -7.09 -5.39
N ASP A 24 1.10 -8.40 -5.59
CA ASP A 24 1.03 -9.00 -6.93
C ASP A 24 -0.34 -8.79 -7.57
N ALA A 25 -1.43 -8.82 -6.79
CA ALA A 25 -2.76 -8.48 -7.29
C ALA A 25 -2.82 -7.00 -7.73
N LEU A 26 -2.26 -6.07 -6.96
CA LEU A 26 -2.19 -4.65 -7.32
C LEU A 26 -1.41 -4.45 -8.64
N LYS A 27 -0.27 -5.12 -8.79
CA LYS A 27 0.54 -5.07 -10.03
C LYS A 27 -0.22 -5.65 -11.22
N LYS A 28 -0.93 -6.76 -11.05
CA LYS A 28 -1.78 -7.37 -12.10
C LYS A 28 -2.90 -6.44 -12.56
N LEU A 29 -3.41 -5.59 -11.66
CA LEU A 29 -4.39 -4.55 -11.99
C LEU A 29 -3.76 -3.31 -12.68
N GLY A 30 -2.44 -3.31 -12.87
CA GLY A 30 -1.70 -2.25 -13.56
C GLY A 30 -1.06 -1.21 -12.65
N ALA A 31 -1.10 -1.39 -11.33
CA ALA A 31 -0.46 -0.48 -10.39
C ALA A 31 1.06 -0.57 -10.43
N ARG A 32 1.72 0.59 -10.27
CA ARG A 32 3.17 0.71 -10.09
C ARG A 32 3.45 0.91 -8.61
N VAL A 33 3.66 -0.19 -7.89
CA VAL A 33 3.96 -0.15 -6.44
C VAL A 33 5.38 0.37 -6.23
N ASP A 34 5.51 1.66 -5.91
CA ASP A 34 6.81 2.33 -5.66
C ASP A 34 7.29 2.08 -4.23
N LEU A 35 6.35 2.14 -3.29
CA LEU A 35 6.61 1.95 -1.87
C LEU A 35 5.70 0.87 -1.31
N ALA A 36 6.27 -0.11 -0.63
CA ALA A 36 5.53 -1.12 0.12
C ALA A 36 5.97 -1.14 1.58
N LYS A 37 5.01 -1.19 2.51
CA LYS A 37 5.26 -1.38 3.94
C LYS A 37 4.40 -2.53 4.45
N ARG A 38 5.06 -3.61 4.83
CA ARG A 38 4.44 -4.84 5.32
C ARG A 38 4.60 -4.90 6.84
N TYR A 39 3.54 -5.33 7.51
CA TYR A 39 3.55 -5.65 8.94
C TYR A 39 3.15 -7.11 9.13
N ILE A 40 3.40 -7.64 10.33
CA ILE A 40 2.95 -8.98 10.68
C ILE A 40 1.42 -9.04 10.67
N ASP A 41 0.86 -10.22 10.40
CA ASP A 41 -0.58 -10.40 10.42
C ASP A 41 -1.18 -9.97 11.77
N HIS A 42 -2.27 -9.20 11.74
CA HIS A 42 -2.92 -8.61 12.93
C HIS A 42 -2.13 -7.51 13.65
N HIS A 43 -1.14 -6.90 12.99
CA HIS A 43 -0.47 -5.72 13.53
C HIS A 43 -1.46 -4.57 13.76
N TYR A 44 -1.46 -4.01 14.96
CA TYR A 44 -2.16 -2.75 15.26
C TYR A 44 -1.26 -1.59 14.87
N TYR A 45 -1.67 -0.83 13.86
CA TYR A 45 -0.93 0.35 13.43
C TYR A 45 -0.92 1.42 14.52
N THR A 46 0.26 1.95 14.79
CA THR A 46 0.39 3.18 15.56
C THR A 46 0.19 4.40 14.66
N GLU A 47 -0.28 5.49 15.24
CA GLU A 47 -0.42 6.76 14.50
C GLU A 47 0.92 7.21 13.89
N ALA A 48 2.01 7.05 14.63
CA ALA A 48 3.35 7.41 14.17
C ALA A 48 3.79 6.61 12.94
N GLU A 49 3.46 5.32 12.87
CA GLU A 49 3.74 4.46 11.71
C GLU A 49 2.96 4.93 10.48
N LEU A 50 1.66 5.19 10.64
CA LEU A 50 0.80 5.66 9.55
C LEU A 50 1.26 7.02 9.03
N ILE A 51 1.47 7.99 9.92
CA ILE A 51 1.99 9.31 9.56
C ILE A 51 3.34 9.19 8.86
N GLY A 52 4.23 8.33 9.37
CA GLY A 52 5.54 8.08 8.76
C GLY A 52 5.42 7.54 7.34
N PHE A 53 4.52 6.59 7.10
CA PHE A 53 4.28 6.05 5.77
C PHE A 53 3.66 7.09 4.82
N ILE A 54 2.63 7.82 5.27
CA ILE A 54 1.98 8.88 4.50
C ILE A 54 2.99 9.94 4.07
N LYS A 55 3.84 10.43 5.00
CA LYS A 55 4.90 11.39 4.68
C LYS A 55 5.92 10.87 3.68
N ARG A 56 6.17 9.55 3.64
CA ARG A 56 7.03 8.95 2.60
C ARG A 56 6.35 8.90 1.25
N CYS A 57 5.07 8.59 1.19
CA CYS A 57 4.28 8.60 -0.04
C CYS A 57 4.21 10.01 -0.63
N ILE A 58 3.93 11.03 0.20
CA ILE A 58 3.90 12.45 -0.21
C ILE A 58 5.26 12.87 -0.78
N ARG A 59 6.37 12.55 -0.10
CA ARG A 59 7.73 12.90 -0.59
C ARG A 59 8.12 12.23 -1.90
N ARG A 60 7.39 11.21 -2.34
CA ARG A 60 7.61 10.49 -3.60
C ARG A 60 6.53 10.79 -4.64
N ASP A 61 5.66 11.76 -4.36
CA ASP A 61 4.54 12.14 -5.23
C ASP A 61 3.67 10.94 -5.65
N LEU A 62 3.48 9.98 -4.73
CA LEU A 62 2.62 8.83 -4.99
C LEU A 62 1.16 9.28 -5.03
N ALA A 63 0.43 8.85 -6.06
CA ALA A 63 -0.91 9.33 -6.32
C ALA A 63 -1.95 8.79 -5.33
N MET A 64 -1.69 7.62 -4.73
CA MET A 64 -2.56 7.05 -3.70
C MET A 64 -1.83 6.05 -2.80
N ILE A 65 -2.44 5.81 -1.64
CA ILE A 65 -2.10 4.72 -0.73
C ILE A 65 -3.20 3.66 -0.86
N VAL A 66 -2.80 2.40 -0.99
CA VAL A 66 -3.71 1.26 -1.11
C VAL A 66 -3.41 0.26 0.00
N THR A 67 -4.46 -0.12 0.72
CA THR A 67 -4.45 -1.08 1.82
C THR A 67 -5.48 -2.19 1.57
N THR A 68 -5.53 -3.21 2.42
CA THR A 68 -6.55 -4.26 2.35
C THR A 68 -7.81 -3.80 3.08
N GLU A 69 -8.98 -4.40 2.80
CA GLU A 69 -10.21 -4.07 3.54
C GLU A 69 -10.11 -4.36 5.05
N LYS A 70 -9.27 -5.33 5.43
CA LYS A 70 -9.01 -5.69 6.82
C LYS A 70 -8.26 -4.57 7.57
N ASP A 71 -7.36 -3.89 6.86
CA ASP A 71 -6.38 -2.94 7.38
C ASP A 71 -6.88 -1.50 7.28
#